data_AF-A0A6C0HET8-F1
#
_entry.id   AF-A0A6C0HET8-F1
#
_cell.length_a   1.000
_cell.length_b   1.000
_cell.length_c   1.000
_cell.angle_alpha   90.00
_cell.angle_beta   90.00
_cell.angle_gamma   90.00
#
_symmetry.space_group_name_H-M   'P 1'
#
loop_
_entity.id
_entity.type
_entity.pdbx_description
1 polymer ?
#
loop_
_entity_poly.entity_id
_entity_poly.type
_entity_poly.pdbx_seq_one_letter_code
_entity_poly.pdbx_strand_id
1 'polypeptide(L)'
;MYSILRPDLVYTNVSADILEHDEDYDASEWSYSGKQVYRGAVDRSYTKWNLDVYWLYDDSLQRTGLAEHDMDDPSIFEVLWFRDTPFGTLLQEDWTAGETLYSLMTPEAYQDSSVGNVMLKLHGRLVTPEYVIHGIPEAWECTECGTRSFSQFECKSVKKIEVSSNPFFVDESLIIYTPSNTRLTLQHGVCVLLPRQKQQEQEQEFPPELQPEPLLQQEPPQQ
;
A
#
# COMPACT_ATOMS: atom_id res chain seq x y z
N MET A 1 -1.77 -0.67 0.57
CA MET A 1 -1.09 -1.17 -0.65
C MET A 1 -2.15 -1.74 -1.58
N TYR A 2 -2.23 -1.28 -2.82
CA TYR A 2 -3.22 -1.77 -3.79
C TYR A 2 -2.78 -3.10 -4.38
N SER A 3 -3.71 -4.05 -4.49
CA SER A 3 -3.50 -5.30 -5.22
C SER A 3 -3.33 -5.03 -6.71
N ILE A 4 -2.44 -5.80 -7.36
CA ILE A 4 -2.22 -5.76 -8.80
C ILE A 4 -3.22 -6.70 -9.50
N LEU A 5 -3.46 -7.89 -8.92
CA LEU A 5 -4.41 -8.89 -9.45
C LEU A 5 -5.88 -8.49 -9.23
N ARG A 6 -6.18 -7.67 -8.22
CA ARG A 6 -7.52 -7.16 -7.90
C ARG A 6 -7.47 -5.64 -7.63
N PRO A 7 -7.53 -4.78 -8.66
CA PRO A 7 -7.27 -3.34 -8.53
C PRO A 7 -8.14 -2.59 -7.51
N ASP A 8 -9.33 -3.10 -7.18
CA ASP A 8 -10.24 -2.51 -6.19
C ASP A 8 -9.92 -2.92 -4.73
N LEU A 9 -8.95 -3.83 -4.53
CA LEU A 9 -8.54 -4.32 -3.21
C LEU A 9 -7.34 -3.52 -2.67
N VAL A 10 -7.47 -3.05 -1.43
CA VAL A 10 -6.40 -2.42 -0.67
C VAL A 10 -6.04 -3.27 0.55
N TYR A 11 -4.77 -3.65 0.64
CA TYR A 11 -4.15 -4.18 1.84
C TYR A 11 -3.91 -3.03 2.83
N THR A 12 -4.66 -2.99 3.92
CA THR A 12 -4.57 -1.95 4.97
C THR A 12 -3.61 -2.33 6.10
N ASN A 13 -3.36 -3.62 6.29
CA ASN A 13 -2.52 -4.14 7.35
C ASN A 13 -1.04 -4.25 6.93
N VAL A 14 -0.45 -3.13 6.54
CA VAL A 14 0.92 -3.07 5.99
C VAL A 14 1.97 -2.72 7.05
N SER A 15 1.73 -3.05 8.32
CA SER A 15 2.75 -2.89 9.36
C SER A 15 3.90 -3.88 9.14
N ALA A 16 5.12 -3.48 9.52
CA ALA A 16 6.27 -4.37 9.61
C ALA A 16 6.12 -5.40 10.74
N ASP A 17 5.28 -5.08 11.74
CA ASP A 17 5.04 -5.92 12.90
C ASP A 17 4.36 -7.23 12.51
N ILE A 18 4.83 -8.33 13.08
CA ILE A 18 4.20 -9.65 12.99
C ILE A 18 2.92 -9.62 13.84
N LEU A 19 1.82 -10.13 13.28
CA LEU A 19 0.56 -10.27 14.01
C LEU A 19 0.33 -11.71 14.44
N GLU A 20 -0.54 -11.93 15.42
CA GLU A 20 -0.83 -13.26 15.97
C GLU A 20 -1.20 -14.32 14.91
N HIS A 21 -1.86 -13.92 13.82
CA HIS A 21 -2.22 -14.83 12.71
C HIS A 21 -1.07 -15.11 11.73
N ASP A 22 0.04 -14.41 11.86
CA ASP A 22 1.25 -14.63 11.09
C ASP A 22 2.24 -15.55 11.79
N GLU A 23 2.06 -15.80 13.10
CA GLU A 23 2.99 -16.55 13.93
C GLU A 23 3.05 -18.05 13.59
N ASP A 24 2.51 -18.50 12.45
CA ASP A 24 2.63 -19.90 12.04
C ASP A 24 4.04 -20.18 11.50
N TYR A 25 4.78 -20.97 12.29
CA TYR A 25 6.25 -21.11 12.31
C TYR A 25 6.89 -21.91 11.16
N ASP A 26 6.15 -22.37 10.16
CA ASP A 26 6.68 -23.17 9.04
C ASP A 26 6.99 -22.30 7.80
N ALA A 27 7.59 -21.12 8.04
CA ALA A 27 7.94 -20.20 6.98
C ALA A 27 9.10 -20.76 6.14
N SER A 28 8.78 -21.25 4.94
CA SER A 28 9.77 -21.73 3.98
C SER A 28 10.51 -20.55 3.35
N GLU A 29 11.75 -20.76 2.93
CA GLU A 29 12.51 -19.78 2.14
C GLU A 29 12.03 -19.80 0.68
N TRP A 30 11.75 -18.62 0.14
CA TRP A 30 11.27 -18.40 -1.23
C TRP A 30 12.08 -17.29 -1.91
N SER A 31 12.24 -17.40 -3.22
CA SER A 31 12.87 -16.37 -4.04
C SER A 31 11.83 -15.66 -4.89
N TYR A 32 11.45 -14.45 -4.51
CA TYR A 32 10.53 -13.62 -5.30
C TYR A 32 11.28 -12.48 -5.95
N SER A 33 11.25 -12.40 -7.28
CA SER A 33 11.96 -11.36 -8.05
C SER A 33 13.45 -11.24 -7.70
N GLY A 34 14.11 -12.38 -7.39
CA GLY A 34 15.51 -12.44 -6.98
C GLY A 34 15.81 -12.04 -5.53
N LYS A 35 14.78 -11.67 -4.74
CA LYS A 35 14.90 -11.40 -3.31
C LYS A 35 14.54 -12.65 -2.51
N GLN A 36 15.44 -13.09 -1.64
CA GLN A 36 15.16 -14.20 -0.72
C GLN A 36 14.34 -13.69 0.46
N VAL A 37 13.27 -14.40 0.76
CA VAL A 37 12.32 -14.07 1.83
C VAL A 37 11.77 -15.34 2.45
N TYR A 38 11.29 -15.23 3.67
CA TYR A 38 10.47 -16.26 4.29
C TYR A 38 9.01 -15.99 3.96
N ARG A 39 8.26 -17.03 3.61
CA ARG A 39 6.84 -16.91 3.28
C ARG A 39 5.98 -17.48 4.41
N GLY A 40 5.07 -16.68 4.95
CA GLY A 40 4.11 -17.13 5.95
C GLY A 40 3.01 -18.04 5.38
N ALA A 41 2.04 -18.37 6.23
CA ALA A 41 0.84 -19.10 5.83
C ALA A 41 -0.09 -18.24 4.95
N VAL A 42 -1.07 -18.89 4.31
CA VAL A 42 -2.11 -18.20 3.53
C VAL A 42 -2.99 -17.36 4.45
N ASP A 43 -3.08 -16.06 4.17
CA ASP A 43 -4.03 -15.17 4.84
C ASP A 43 -5.44 -15.37 4.24
N ARG A 44 -6.25 -16.14 4.98
CA ARG A 44 -7.61 -16.52 4.55
C ARG A 44 -8.57 -15.34 4.45
N SER A 45 -8.22 -14.18 5.00
CA SER A 45 -9.04 -12.95 4.91
C SER A 45 -9.26 -12.51 3.46
N TYR A 46 -8.34 -12.90 2.56
CA TYR A 46 -8.36 -12.49 1.16
C TYR A 46 -9.03 -13.48 0.20
N THR A 47 -9.43 -14.66 0.69
CA THR A 47 -10.08 -15.71 -0.11
C THR A 47 -11.35 -15.25 -0.82
N LYS A 48 -12.12 -14.31 -0.22
CA LYS A 48 -13.32 -13.75 -0.83
C LYS A 48 -13.06 -12.91 -2.10
N TRP A 49 -11.81 -12.54 -2.36
CA TRP A 49 -11.39 -11.89 -3.61
C TRP A 49 -10.73 -12.86 -4.59
N ASN A 50 -10.84 -14.18 -4.34
CA ASN A 50 -10.24 -15.23 -5.16
C ASN A 50 -8.71 -15.08 -5.25
N LEU A 51 -8.07 -14.83 -4.10
CA LEU A 51 -6.62 -14.70 -3.95
C LEU A 51 -6.12 -15.56 -2.80
N ASP A 52 -4.97 -16.19 -3.03
CA ASP A 52 -4.11 -16.74 -1.99
C ASP A 52 -3.00 -15.72 -1.70
N VAL A 53 -3.10 -15.06 -0.54
CA VAL A 53 -2.16 -14.01 -0.11
C VAL A 53 -1.21 -14.57 0.93
N TYR A 54 0.09 -14.34 0.73
CA TYR A 54 1.15 -14.75 1.63
C TYR A 54 1.96 -13.54 2.07
N TRP A 55 2.03 -13.29 3.38
CA TRP A 55 2.94 -12.30 3.93
C TRP A 55 4.40 -12.77 3.81
N LEU A 56 5.29 -11.85 3.45
CA LEU A 56 6.71 -12.12 3.21
C LEU A 56 7.54 -11.45 4.30
N TYR A 57 8.54 -12.16 4.81
CA TYR A 57 9.41 -11.72 5.89
C TYR A 57 10.87 -11.74 5.47
N ASP A 58 11.65 -10.81 6.01
CA ASP A 58 13.10 -10.79 5.84
C ASP A 58 13.81 -11.74 6.84
N ASP A 59 15.13 -11.72 6.83
CA ASP A 59 15.99 -12.51 7.73
C ASP A 59 15.86 -12.11 9.21
N SER A 60 15.33 -10.92 9.46
CA SER A 60 15.05 -10.37 10.79
C SER A 60 13.60 -10.63 11.22
N LEU A 61 12.88 -11.46 10.46
CA LEU A 61 11.46 -11.81 10.64
C LEU A 61 10.53 -10.60 10.59
N GLN A 62 10.94 -9.49 9.99
CA GLN A 62 10.06 -8.34 9.77
C GLN A 62 9.30 -8.52 8.47
N ARG A 63 8.01 -8.13 8.45
CA ARG A 63 7.25 -8.11 7.20
C ARG A 63 7.94 -7.16 6.22
N THR A 64 8.19 -7.64 5.01
CA THR A 64 8.82 -6.86 3.93
C THR A 64 7.91 -6.71 2.71
N GLY A 65 6.79 -7.44 2.67
CA GLY A 65 5.84 -7.39 1.56
C GLY A 65 4.81 -8.52 1.60
N LEU A 66 4.16 -8.76 0.48
CA LEU A 66 3.26 -9.89 0.28
C LEU A 66 3.36 -10.43 -1.15
N ALA A 67 3.08 -11.71 -1.33
CA ALA A 67 2.81 -12.33 -2.61
C ALA A 67 1.31 -12.60 -2.72
N GLU A 68 0.71 -12.20 -3.83
CA GLU A 68 -0.69 -12.51 -4.16
C GLU A 68 -0.70 -13.49 -5.33
N HIS A 69 -1.35 -14.63 -5.13
CA HIS A 69 -1.57 -15.65 -6.16
C HIS A 69 -3.04 -15.68 -6.52
N ASP A 70 -3.36 -15.85 -7.81
CA ASP A 70 -4.71 -16.18 -8.22
C ASP A 70 -5.07 -17.58 -7.68
N MET A 71 -6.25 -17.70 -7.05
CA MET A 71 -6.64 -18.95 -6.39
C MET A 71 -6.95 -20.08 -7.38
N ASP A 72 -7.45 -19.73 -8.58
CA ASP A 72 -7.79 -20.73 -9.60
C ASP A 72 -6.55 -21.16 -10.39
N ASP A 73 -5.58 -20.26 -10.55
CA ASP A 73 -4.31 -20.51 -11.21
C ASP A 73 -3.14 -19.87 -10.44
N PRO A 74 -2.54 -20.60 -9.47
CA PRO A 74 -1.45 -20.08 -8.63
C PRO A 74 -0.17 -19.71 -9.39
N SER A 75 -0.05 -20.08 -10.67
CA SER A 75 1.06 -19.63 -11.52
C SER A 75 0.96 -18.14 -11.88
N ILE A 76 -0.24 -17.57 -11.78
CA ILE A 76 -0.48 -16.14 -11.91
C ILE A 76 -0.29 -15.52 -10.54
N PHE A 77 0.84 -14.84 -10.36
CA PHE A 77 1.15 -14.18 -9.10
C PHE A 77 1.82 -12.83 -9.32
N GLU A 78 1.68 -11.97 -8.31
CA GLU A 78 2.35 -10.69 -8.23
C GLU A 78 2.94 -10.52 -6.83
N VAL A 79 4.03 -9.77 -6.74
CA VAL A 79 4.73 -9.55 -5.48
C VAL A 79 4.81 -8.06 -5.20
N LEU A 80 4.32 -7.69 -4.03
CA LEU A 80 4.21 -6.32 -3.61
C LEU A 80 5.11 -6.10 -2.39
N TRP A 81 5.95 -5.07 -2.47
CA TRP A 81 6.98 -4.81 -1.48
C TRP A 81 6.63 -3.59 -0.64
N PHE A 82 7.02 -3.63 0.64
CA PHE A 82 7.14 -2.43 1.45
C PHE A 82 8.29 -1.59 0.87
N ARG A 83 8.01 -0.32 0.66
CA ARG A 83 8.95 0.67 0.13
C ARG A 83 9.17 1.76 1.17
N ASP A 84 10.21 2.55 0.96
CA ASP A 84 10.64 3.60 1.88
C ASP A 84 9.62 4.75 2.04
N THR A 85 8.61 4.81 1.18
CA THR A 85 7.60 5.87 1.22
C THR A 85 6.18 5.31 1.28
N PRO A 86 5.24 6.00 1.97
CA PRO A 86 3.84 5.58 2.03
C PRO A 86 3.20 5.45 0.65
N PHE A 87 3.44 6.40 -0.25
CA PHE A 87 2.92 6.36 -1.62
C PHE A 87 3.57 5.25 -2.45
N GLY A 88 4.88 5.03 -2.30
CA GLY A 88 5.56 3.94 -2.98
C GLY A 88 5.03 2.57 -2.54
N THR A 89 4.82 2.37 -1.25
CA THR A 89 4.19 1.14 -0.73
C THR A 89 2.74 1.02 -1.18
N LEU A 90 1.98 2.12 -1.16
CA LEU A 90 0.57 2.11 -1.53
C LEU A 90 0.37 1.77 -3.02
N LEU A 91 1.16 2.40 -3.90
CA LEU A 91 0.99 2.36 -5.35
C LEU A 91 1.97 1.43 -6.07
N GLN A 92 2.93 0.83 -5.36
CA GLN A 92 3.99 -0.02 -5.91
C GLN A 92 4.88 0.68 -6.94
N GLU A 93 5.18 1.96 -6.71
CA GLU A 93 5.99 2.82 -7.57
C GLU A 93 7.15 3.49 -6.82
N ASP A 94 8.12 4.02 -7.55
CA ASP A 94 9.22 4.79 -6.97
C ASP A 94 8.75 6.22 -6.68
N TRP A 95 8.92 6.63 -5.44
CA TRP A 95 8.59 7.96 -4.95
C TRP A 95 9.75 8.49 -4.13
N THR A 96 10.02 9.78 -4.25
CA THR A 96 11.10 10.45 -3.56
C THR A 96 10.52 11.34 -2.46
N ALA A 97 11.03 11.18 -1.24
CA ALA A 97 10.72 12.09 -0.14
C ALA A 97 11.48 13.41 -0.33
N GLY A 98 10.76 14.51 -0.20
CA GLY A 98 11.29 15.86 -0.24
C GLY A 98 11.30 16.52 1.14
N GLU A 99 11.11 17.83 1.14
CA GLU A 99 10.98 18.61 2.36
C GLU A 99 9.58 18.48 2.98
N THR A 100 9.41 18.92 4.22
CA THR A 100 8.09 19.02 4.85
C THR A 100 7.36 20.25 4.35
N LEU A 101 6.03 20.20 4.31
CA LEU A 101 5.21 21.36 3.98
C LEU A 101 5.50 22.54 4.92
N TYR A 102 5.86 22.25 6.16
CA TYR A 102 6.28 23.24 7.15
C TYR A 102 7.53 24.03 6.73
N SER A 103 8.49 23.43 5.99
CA SER A 103 9.68 24.15 5.52
C SER A 103 9.33 25.25 4.51
N LEU A 104 8.21 25.08 3.80
CA LEU A 104 7.71 26.03 2.81
C LEU A 104 6.84 27.14 3.41
N MET A 105 6.50 27.03 4.71
CA MET A 105 5.65 28.00 5.41
C MET A 105 6.48 29.15 5.97
N THR A 106 5.88 30.35 6.01
CA THR A 106 6.50 31.45 6.78
C THR A 106 6.44 31.12 8.27
N PRO A 107 7.35 31.68 9.10
CA PRO A 107 7.35 31.45 10.55
C PRO A 107 5.99 31.75 11.20
N GLU A 108 5.30 32.79 10.74
CA GLU A 108 3.97 33.17 11.24
C GLU A 108 2.93 32.09 10.90
N ALA A 109 2.94 31.61 9.64
CA ALA A 109 2.03 30.58 9.21
C ALA A 109 2.28 29.24 9.94
N TYR A 110 3.54 28.93 10.23
CA TYR A 110 3.94 27.75 11.00
C TYR A 110 3.41 27.80 12.44
N GLN A 111 3.57 28.95 13.12
CA GLN A 111 3.11 29.12 14.51
C GLN A 111 1.59 28.98 14.66
N ASP A 112 0.83 29.38 13.65
CA ASP A 112 -0.64 29.30 13.62
C ASP A 112 -1.17 27.96 13.05
N SER A 113 -0.29 26.99 12.80
CA SER A 113 -0.66 25.74 12.15
C SER A 113 -0.90 24.59 13.14
N SER A 114 -2.01 23.87 12.92
CA SER A 114 -2.21 22.51 13.39
C SER A 114 -2.51 21.63 12.17
N VAL A 115 -2.20 20.33 12.23
CA VAL A 115 -2.37 19.42 11.08
C VAL A 115 -3.78 19.53 10.48
N GLY A 116 -4.84 19.46 11.30
CA GLY A 116 -6.22 19.61 10.82
C GLY A 116 -6.52 20.96 10.17
N ASN A 117 -5.91 22.05 10.68
CA ASN A 117 -6.04 23.38 10.11
C ASN A 117 -5.33 23.49 8.75
N VAL A 118 -4.14 22.91 8.63
CA VAL A 118 -3.37 22.84 7.38
C VAL A 118 -4.14 22.06 6.32
N MET A 119 -4.64 20.87 6.68
CA MET A 119 -5.41 20.02 5.76
C MET A 119 -6.66 20.72 5.20
N LEU A 120 -7.36 21.50 6.03
CA LEU A 120 -8.53 22.25 5.59
C LEU A 120 -8.17 23.53 4.79
N LYS A 121 -7.14 24.27 5.21
CA LYS A 121 -6.63 25.46 4.51
C LYS A 121 -6.02 25.14 3.16
N LEU A 122 -5.48 23.95 2.99
CA LEU A 122 -4.88 23.50 1.73
C LEU A 122 -5.71 22.41 1.06
N HIS A 123 -6.95 22.24 1.50
CA HIS A 123 -7.87 21.30 0.86
C HIS A 123 -7.99 21.60 -0.64
N GLY A 124 -8.05 20.53 -1.44
CA GLY A 124 -7.97 20.59 -2.89
C GLY A 124 -6.55 20.74 -3.43
N ARG A 125 -5.53 21.04 -2.61
CA ARG A 125 -4.12 21.09 -3.03
C ARG A 125 -3.26 19.99 -2.43
N LEU A 126 -3.79 19.22 -1.48
CA LEU A 126 -3.09 18.12 -0.83
C LEU A 126 -3.79 16.80 -1.15
N VAL A 127 -2.98 15.77 -1.33
CA VAL A 127 -3.42 14.37 -1.43
C VAL A 127 -2.62 13.55 -0.43
N THR A 128 -3.32 12.79 0.41
CA THR A 128 -2.70 11.87 1.38
C THR A 128 -2.91 10.42 0.95
N PRO A 129 -2.15 9.45 1.51
CA PRO A 129 -2.44 8.04 1.29
C PRO A 129 -3.90 7.68 1.61
N GLU A 130 -4.45 8.24 2.68
CA GLU A 130 -5.85 8.07 3.06
C GLU A 130 -6.82 8.57 1.98
N TYR A 131 -6.54 9.71 1.37
CA TYR A 131 -7.37 10.25 0.27
C TYR A 131 -7.30 9.39 -0.98
N VAL A 132 -6.15 8.73 -1.20
CA VAL A 132 -6.00 7.78 -2.31
C VAL A 132 -6.80 6.50 -2.04
N ILE A 133 -6.93 6.06 -0.79
CA ILE A 133 -7.67 4.83 -0.42
C ILE A 133 -9.18 5.09 -0.37
N HIS A 134 -9.62 6.16 0.29
CA HIS A 134 -11.03 6.41 0.61
C HIS A 134 -11.68 7.48 -0.26
N GLY A 135 -10.91 8.10 -1.16
CA GLY A 135 -11.33 9.26 -1.93
C GLY A 135 -11.08 10.57 -1.19
N ILE A 136 -11.02 11.66 -1.95
CA ILE A 136 -10.82 12.99 -1.41
C ILE A 136 -12.12 13.44 -0.72
N PRO A 137 -12.09 13.82 0.57
CA PRO A 137 -13.28 14.26 1.28
C PRO A 137 -13.83 15.54 0.65
N GLU A 138 -15.15 15.75 0.73
CA GLU A 138 -15.71 17.03 0.32
C GLU A 138 -15.33 18.13 1.33
N ALA A 139 -15.04 19.32 0.82
CA ALA A 139 -14.92 20.50 1.65
C ALA A 139 -15.62 21.70 1.01
N TRP A 140 -16.00 22.65 1.86
CA TRP A 140 -16.74 23.84 1.48
C TRP A 140 -16.03 25.09 1.96
N GLU A 141 -16.18 26.18 1.20
CA GLU A 141 -15.64 27.50 1.51
C GLU A 141 -16.74 28.56 1.31
N CYS A 142 -16.85 29.51 2.25
CA CYS A 142 -17.67 30.68 2.07
C CYS A 142 -16.87 31.76 1.33
N THR A 143 -17.35 32.20 0.18
CA THR A 143 -16.63 33.16 -0.68
C THR A 143 -16.57 34.58 -0.11
N GLU A 144 -17.39 34.88 0.90
CA GLU A 144 -17.42 36.21 1.53
C GLU A 144 -16.49 36.31 2.75
N CYS A 145 -16.53 35.32 3.66
CA CYS A 145 -15.74 35.36 4.91
C CYS A 145 -14.50 34.45 4.89
N GLY A 146 -14.34 33.61 3.87
CA GLY A 146 -13.21 32.68 3.76
C GLY A 146 -13.24 31.49 4.73
N THR A 147 -14.33 31.33 5.51
CA THR A 147 -14.49 30.18 6.39
C THR A 147 -14.54 28.89 5.57
N ARG A 148 -13.82 27.87 6.02
CA ARG A 148 -13.78 26.53 5.41
C ARG A 148 -14.26 25.48 6.38
N SER A 149 -14.80 24.39 5.84
CA SER A 149 -15.30 23.26 6.63
C SER A 149 -15.36 21.98 5.79
N PHE A 150 -15.15 20.82 6.44
CA PHE A 150 -15.46 19.50 5.86
C PHE A 150 -16.95 19.11 6.00
N SER A 151 -17.74 19.97 6.66
CA SER A 151 -19.20 19.83 6.85
C SER A 151 -19.92 21.03 6.24
N GLN A 152 -21.07 20.82 5.60
CA GLN A 152 -21.79 21.91 4.96
C GLN A 152 -22.28 22.82 6.08
N PHE A 153 -22.15 24.13 5.88
CA PHE A 153 -22.44 25.11 6.91
C PHE A 153 -23.27 26.25 6.34
N GLU A 154 -23.99 26.93 7.21
CA GLU A 154 -24.79 28.09 6.84
C GLU A 154 -23.89 29.32 6.77
N CYS A 155 -23.70 29.83 5.57
CA CYS A 155 -23.10 31.13 5.28
C CYS A 155 -23.75 31.68 4.01
N LYS A 156 -23.61 32.99 3.79
CA LYS A 156 -24.31 33.70 2.70
C LYS A 156 -23.99 33.15 1.30
N SER A 157 -22.76 32.71 1.08
CA SER A 157 -22.25 32.30 -0.22
C SER A 157 -21.26 31.14 -0.10
N VAL A 158 -21.77 29.92 0.06
CA VAL A 158 -20.96 28.69 0.23
C VAL A 158 -20.82 27.94 -1.09
N LYS A 159 -19.60 27.51 -1.42
CA LYS A 159 -19.29 26.65 -2.56
C LYS A 159 -18.43 25.46 -2.16
N LYS A 160 -18.48 24.38 -2.95
CA LYS A 160 -17.57 23.25 -2.81
C LYS A 160 -16.16 23.65 -3.28
N ILE A 161 -15.13 23.21 -2.56
CA ILE A 161 -13.74 23.41 -2.93
C ILE A 161 -13.38 22.35 -4.00
N GLU A 162 -12.85 22.80 -5.12
CA GLU A 162 -12.40 21.92 -6.19
C GLU A 162 -10.97 21.45 -5.95
N VAL A 163 -10.67 20.24 -6.41
CA VAL A 163 -9.33 19.67 -6.35
C VAL A 163 -8.49 20.23 -7.49
N SER A 164 -7.32 20.75 -7.14
CA SER A 164 -6.28 21.22 -8.05
C SER A 164 -5.86 20.10 -9.00
N SER A 165 -5.60 20.47 -10.26
CA SER A 165 -4.99 19.56 -11.23
C SER A 165 -3.54 19.20 -10.90
N ASN A 166 -2.91 19.93 -9.98
CA ASN A 166 -1.55 19.70 -9.52
C ASN A 166 -1.49 19.78 -7.98
N PRO A 167 -1.87 18.71 -7.28
CA PRO A 167 -1.77 18.65 -5.83
C PRO A 167 -0.37 18.25 -5.36
N PHE A 168 -0.04 18.60 -4.13
CA PHE A 168 1.09 18.02 -3.40
C PHE A 168 0.66 16.70 -2.77
N PHE A 169 1.49 15.68 -2.93
CA PHE A 169 1.32 14.40 -2.25
C PHE A 169 2.05 14.47 -0.91
N VAL A 170 1.33 14.28 0.18
CA VAL A 170 1.86 14.42 1.54
C VAL A 170 1.43 13.29 2.45
N ASP A 171 2.24 12.96 3.45
CA ASP A 171 1.87 12.01 4.51
C ASP A 171 1.33 12.72 5.77
N GLU A 172 1.13 11.97 6.85
CA GLU A 172 0.66 12.49 8.14
C GLU A 172 1.67 13.43 8.81
N SER A 173 2.95 13.28 8.50
CA SER A 173 4.04 14.17 8.93
C SER A 173 4.20 15.38 8.00
N LEU A 174 3.33 15.51 7.00
CA LEU A 174 3.34 16.54 5.96
C LEU A 174 4.65 16.58 5.16
N ILE A 175 5.35 15.45 5.01
CA ILE A 175 6.47 15.32 4.08
C ILE A 175 5.92 15.34 2.66
N ILE A 176 6.52 16.11 1.76
CA ILE A 176 6.11 16.18 0.36
C ILE A 176 6.80 15.08 -0.43
N TYR A 177 6.03 14.33 -1.20
CA TYR A 177 6.52 13.25 -2.05
C TYR A 177 6.34 13.58 -3.53
N THR A 178 7.32 13.20 -4.33
CA THR A 178 7.28 13.34 -5.79
C THR A 178 7.44 11.97 -6.44
N PRO A 179 6.58 11.61 -7.42
CA PRO A 179 6.71 10.34 -8.12
C PRO A 179 7.94 10.40 -9.04
N SER A 180 8.75 9.35 -9.05
CA SER A 180 9.92 9.28 -9.93
C SER A 180 9.54 9.04 -11.40
N ASN A 181 8.35 8.48 -11.65
CA ASN A 181 7.76 8.31 -12.98
C ASN A 181 6.40 8.99 -13.07
N THR A 182 6.14 9.71 -14.16
CA THR A 182 5.00 10.64 -14.31
C THR A 182 3.64 9.97 -14.61
N ARG A 183 3.46 8.68 -14.29
CA ARG A 183 2.26 7.93 -14.70
C ARG A 183 1.05 8.13 -13.78
N LEU A 184 0.81 9.37 -13.40
CA LEU A 184 -0.41 9.78 -12.71
C LEU A 184 -1.41 10.32 -13.75
N THR A 185 -2.34 9.49 -14.20
CA THR A 185 -3.51 9.98 -14.95
C THR A 185 -4.67 10.22 -14.00
N LEU A 186 -5.02 11.49 -13.80
CA LEU A 186 -6.25 11.93 -13.15
C LEU A 186 -7.45 11.51 -14.01
N GLN A 187 -8.15 10.45 -13.65
CA GLN A 187 -9.54 10.26 -14.08
C GLN A 187 -10.46 10.33 -12.88
N HIS A 188 -11.46 11.21 -12.96
CA HIS A 188 -12.51 11.42 -11.96
C HIS A 188 -12.05 11.89 -10.56
N GLY A 189 -10.87 12.52 -10.45
CA GLY A 189 -10.41 13.09 -9.17
C GLY A 189 -9.97 12.05 -8.13
N VAL A 190 -9.77 10.80 -8.54
CA VAL A 190 -9.25 9.70 -7.72
C VAL A 190 -8.06 9.07 -8.45
N CYS A 191 -6.99 8.80 -7.72
CA CYS A 191 -5.81 8.11 -8.22
C CYS A 191 -6.14 6.62 -8.35
N VAL A 192 -6.33 6.10 -9.56
CA VAL A 192 -6.55 4.67 -9.81
C VAL A 192 -5.44 4.15 -10.71
N LEU A 193 -4.76 3.09 -10.26
CA LEU A 193 -3.77 2.35 -11.05
C LEU A 193 -4.47 1.64 -12.21
N LEU A 194 -3.96 1.79 -13.44
CA LEU A 194 -4.20 0.82 -14.50
C LEU A 194 -3.08 -0.23 -14.45
N PRO A 195 -3.41 -1.54 -14.48
CA PRO A 195 -2.39 -2.59 -14.41
C PRO A 195 -1.40 -2.51 -15.57
N ARG A 196 -0.14 -2.84 -15.27
CA ARG A 196 0.97 -2.95 -16.23
C ARG A 196 0.70 -4.14 -17.17
N GLN A 197 0.99 -3.96 -18.46
CA GLN A 197 1.06 -5.08 -19.40
C GLN A 197 2.18 -6.04 -18.97
N LYS A 198 1.83 -7.33 -18.88
CA LYS A 198 2.70 -8.48 -18.56
C LYS A 198 4.11 -8.32 -19.14
N GLN A 199 5.12 -8.22 -18.28
CA GLN A 199 6.47 -8.68 -18.66
C GLN A 199 6.48 -10.19 -18.44
N GLN A 200 6.80 -10.91 -19.51
CA GLN A 200 6.81 -12.36 -19.59
C GLN A 200 7.80 -12.99 -18.60
N GLU A 201 7.27 -13.98 -17.87
CA GLU A 201 7.88 -15.22 -17.39
C GLU A 201 9.41 -15.33 -17.47
N GLN A 202 10.06 -15.35 -16.31
CA GLN A 202 11.18 -16.27 -16.09
C GLN A 202 10.62 -17.46 -15.30
N GLU A 203 10.65 -18.65 -15.91
CA GLU A 203 10.49 -19.93 -15.21
C GLU A 203 11.46 -19.94 -14.02
N GLN A 204 10.91 -19.86 -12.80
CA GLN A 204 11.66 -20.11 -11.58
C GLN A 204 11.46 -21.58 -11.19
N GLU A 205 12.56 -22.33 -11.14
CA GLU A 205 12.60 -23.68 -10.61
C GLU A 205 12.14 -23.70 -9.15
N PHE A 206 11.09 -24.48 -8.88
CA PHE A 206 10.72 -24.86 -7.52
C PHE A 206 11.84 -25.71 -6.90
N PRO A 207 12.19 -25.54 -5.61
CA PRO A 207 12.99 -26.54 -4.92
C PRO A 207 12.22 -27.86 -4.89
N PRO A 208 12.87 -29.02 -5.07
CA PRO A 208 12.19 -30.30 -5.02
C PRO A 208 11.54 -30.48 -3.64
N GLU A 209 10.25 -30.83 -3.66
CA GLU A 209 9.50 -31.37 -2.52
C GLU A 209 10.39 -32.36 -1.76
N LEU A 210 10.65 -32.07 -0.48
CA LEU A 210 11.29 -33.02 0.44
C LEU A 210 10.39 -34.25 0.50
N GLN A 211 10.75 -35.28 -0.27
CA GLN A 211 10.13 -36.59 -0.17
C GLN A 211 10.27 -37.09 1.27
N PRO A 212 9.20 -37.61 1.90
CA PRO A 212 9.31 -38.21 3.21
C PRO A 212 10.26 -39.41 3.13
N GLU A 213 11.25 -39.44 4.04
CA GLU A 213 12.20 -40.55 4.18
C GLU A 213 11.46 -41.89 4.27
N PRO A 214 11.95 -42.95 3.59
CA PRO A 214 11.36 -44.27 3.71
C PRO A 214 11.59 -44.79 5.14
N LEU A 215 10.49 -45.00 5.86
CA LEU A 215 10.42 -45.77 7.10
C LEU A 215 11.20 -47.08 6.94
N LEU A 216 12.34 -47.17 7.62
CA LEU A 216 13.08 -48.41 7.85
C LEU A 216 12.12 -49.47 8.41
N GLN A 217 11.74 -50.42 7.56
CA GLN A 217 11.06 -51.64 7.97
C GLN A 217 12.00 -52.42 8.88
N GLN A 218 11.69 -52.48 10.17
CA GLN A 218 12.32 -53.41 11.10
C GLN A 218 11.89 -54.83 10.71
N GLU A 219 12.85 -55.66 10.30
CA GLU A 219 12.63 -57.09 10.12
C GLU A 219 12.32 -57.76 11.48
N PRO A 220 11.37 -58.70 11.55
CA PRO A 220 11.12 -59.45 12.78
C PRO A 220 12.20 -60.53 12.99
N PRO A 221 12.44 -60.95 14.24
CA PRO A 221 13.52 -61.88 14.56
C PRO A 221 13.21 -63.28 14.02
N GLN A 222 14.17 -63.89 13.32
CA GLN A 222 14.12 -65.31 12.99
C GLN A 222 14.42 -66.16 14.23
N GLN A 223 13.61 -67.21 14.40
CA GLN A 223 13.76 -68.26 15.41
C GLN A 223 14.97 -69.17 15.14
#